data_AF-A0A133KAX4-F1
#
_entry.id   AF-A0A133KAX4-F1
#
_cell.length_a   1.000
_cell.length_b   1.000
_cell.length_c   1.000
_cell.angle_alpha   90.00
_cell.angle_beta   90.00
_cell.angle_gamma   90.00
#
_symmetry.space_group_name_H-M   'P 1'
#
loop_
_entity.id
_entity.type
_entity.pdbx_description
1 polymer ?
#
loop_
_entity_poly.entity_id
_entity_poly.type
_entity_poly.pdbx_seq_one_letter_code
_entity_poly.pdbx_strand_id
1 'polypeptide(L)'
;MKRLISQEEVLNKKNEKEIYIDDNTIITAAAKDLAKDLGIEFKKCDCKNQKNDIEEKKESKDHKQSSAVLSEDQIYKILKQGIEQGLLSENDIERMIG
;
A
#
# COMPACT_ATOMS: atom_id res chain seq x y z
N MET A 1 -3.80 3.39 23.09
CA MET A 1 -3.63 4.78 22.61
C MET A 1 -4.52 4.96 21.39
N LYS A 2 -5.16 6.11 21.20
CA LYS A 2 -6.01 6.37 20.03
C LYS A 2 -5.13 6.83 18.86
N ARG A 3 -5.44 6.39 17.64
CA ARG A 3 -4.77 6.82 16.40
C ARG A 3 -5.58 7.96 15.79
N LEU A 4 -4.93 8.97 15.21
CA LEU A 4 -5.59 10.11 14.57
C LEU A 4 -5.22 10.14 13.09
N ILE A 5 -6.22 10.14 12.20
CA ILE A 5 -6.04 10.35 10.77
C ILE A 5 -6.21 11.84 10.47
N SER A 6 -5.10 12.45 10.06
CA SER A 6 -5.03 13.84 9.60
C SER A 6 -5.11 13.90 8.07
N GLN A 7 -5.40 15.09 7.54
CA GLN A 7 -5.42 15.36 6.10
C GLN A 7 -4.11 14.92 5.40
N GLU A 8 -2.96 15.11 6.04
CA GLU A 8 -1.66 14.69 5.52
C GLU A 8 -1.55 13.17 5.33
N GLU A 9 -2.16 12.38 6.21
CA GLU A 9 -2.13 10.91 6.10
C GLU A 9 -2.94 10.44 4.90
N VAL A 10 -4.07 11.10 4.61
CA VAL A 10 -4.86 10.86 3.39
C VAL A 10 -4.10 11.32 2.14
N LEU A 11 -3.39 12.44 2.21
CA LEU A 11 -2.52 12.94 1.14
C LEU A 11 -1.29 12.05 0.92
N ASN A 12 -0.80 11.31 1.90
CA ASN A 12 0.26 10.33 1.65
C ASN A 12 -0.28 9.06 0.99
N LYS A 13 -1.59 8.82 1.10
CA LYS A 13 -2.30 7.65 0.57
C LYS A 13 -3.10 7.93 -0.71
N LYS A 14 -2.81 9.00 -1.47
CA LYS A 14 -3.59 9.36 -2.69
C LYS A 14 -3.61 8.28 -3.78
N ASN A 15 -2.63 7.39 -3.77
CA ASN A 15 -2.55 6.27 -4.71
C ASN A 15 -3.30 5.01 -4.22
N GLU A 16 -3.76 5.00 -2.96
CA GLU A 16 -4.57 3.92 -2.41
C GLU A 16 -6.05 4.28 -2.52
N LYS A 17 -6.88 3.34 -2.99
CA LYS A 17 -8.33 3.54 -3.07
C LYS A 17 -9.03 3.39 -1.72
N GLU A 18 -8.35 2.82 -0.72
CA GLU A 18 -8.97 2.40 0.54
C GLU A 18 -8.04 2.68 1.72
N ILE A 19 -8.58 3.24 2.80
CA ILE A 19 -7.88 3.43 4.08
C ILE A 19 -8.56 2.58 5.15
N TYR A 20 -7.82 1.62 5.70
CA TYR A 20 -8.30 0.78 6.80
C TYR A 20 -8.17 1.52 8.13
N ILE A 21 -9.28 1.59 8.85
CA ILE A 21 -9.40 2.27 10.15
C ILE A 21 -9.89 1.28 11.23
N ASP A 22 -9.34 1.37 12.43
CA ASP A 22 -9.80 0.62 13.60
C ASP A 22 -10.80 1.44 14.42
N ASP A 23 -11.48 0.82 15.38
CA ASP A 23 -12.38 1.55 16.32
C ASP A 23 -11.66 2.57 17.20
N ASN A 24 -10.34 2.42 17.37
CA ASN A 24 -9.51 3.37 18.10
C ASN A 24 -8.96 4.51 17.21
N THR A 25 -9.42 4.59 15.96
CA THR A 25 -9.01 5.62 15.01
C THR A 25 -10.01 6.76 14.96
N ILE A 26 -9.52 7.98 15.23
CA ILE A 26 -10.27 9.22 15.09
C ILE A 26 -9.93 9.82 13.73
N ILE A 27 -10.95 10.15 12.93
CA ILE A 27 -10.77 10.78 11.62
C ILE A 27 -11.13 12.24 11.74
N THR A 28 -10.22 13.12 11.32
CA THR A 28 -10.50 14.55 11.26
C THR A 28 -11.51 14.86 10.14
N ALA A 29 -12.34 15.89 10.32
CA ALA A 29 -13.29 16.31 9.28
C ALA A 29 -12.58 16.59 7.95
N ALA A 30 -11.48 17.34 7.99
CA ALA A 30 -10.64 17.63 6.83
C ALA A 30 -10.12 16.36 6.12
N ALA A 31 -9.70 15.33 6.86
CA ALA A 31 -9.31 14.05 6.28
C ALA A 31 -10.48 13.33 5.59
N LYS A 32 -11.68 13.41 6.17
CA LYS A 32 -12.89 12.81 5.60
C LYS A 32 -13.31 13.48 4.29
N ASP A 33 -13.30 14.81 4.26
CA ASP A 33 -13.61 15.58 3.05
C ASP A 33 -12.57 15.32 1.95
N LEU A 34 -11.28 15.31 2.28
CA LEU A 34 -10.21 15.00 1.33
C LEU A 34 -10.27 13.57 0.78
N ALA A 35 -10.57 12.59 1.61
CA ALA A 35 -10.71 11.22 1.15
C ALA A 35 -11.84 11.11 0.13
N LYS A 36 -12.97 11.80 0.36
CA LYS A 36 -14.09 11.84 -0.58
C LYS A 36 -13.72 12.50 -1.90
N ASP A 37 -12.97 13.61 -1.86
CA ASP A 37 -12.48 14.32 -3.04
C ASP A 37 -11.50 13.47 -3.88
N LEU A 38 -10.67 12.69 -3.19
CA LEU A 38 -9.69 11.77 -3.79
C LEU A 38 -10.28 10.40 -4.17
N GLY A 39 -11.56 10.13 -3.90
CA GLY A 39 -12.20 8.84 -4.17
C GLY A 39 -11.69 7.69 -3.28
N ILE A 40 -11.24 8.01 -2.07
CA ILE A 40 -10.69 7.09 -1.08
C ILE A 40 -11.79 6.72 -0.07
N GLU A 41 -12.05 5.43 0.11
CA GLU A 41 -13.02 4.93 1.08
C GLU A 41 -12.36 4.50 2.40
N PHE A 42 -12.96 4.90 3.53
CA PHE A 42 -12.54 4.40 4.84
C PHE A 42 -13.26 3.09 5.16
N LYS A 43 -12.50 2.00 5.27
CA LYS A 43 -13.03 0.70 5.69
C LYS A 43 -12.69 0.44 7.15
N LYS A 44 -13.69 0.08 7.95
CA LYS A 44 -13.45 -0.41 9.31
C LYS A 44 -12.92 -1.84 9.26
N CYS A 45 -11.76 -2.07 9.87
CA CYS A 45 -11.23 -3.42 10.06
C CYS A 45 -11.88 -4.03 11.31
N ASP A 46 -12.98 -4.76 11.13
CA ASP A 46 -13.72 -5.40 12.22
C ASP A 46 -13.04 -6.72 12.62
N CYS A 47 -11.81 -6.67 13.14
CA CYS A 47 -11.05 -7.85 13.54
C CYS A 47 -11.45 -8.40 14.92
N LYS A 48 -12.74 -8.38 15.29
CA LYS A 48 -13.21 -8.88 16.61
C LYS A 48 -13.96 -10.20 16.61
N ASN A 49 -14.28 -10.80 15.46
CA ASN A 49 -15.06 -12.05 15.44
C ASN A 49 -14.49 -13.12 14.49
N GLN A 50 -13.28 -13.60 14.74
CA GLN A 50 -12.84 -14.88 14.15
C GLN A 50 -12.18 -15.77 15.20
N LYS A 51 -13.02 -16.30 16.10
CA LYS A 51 -12.83 -17.67 16.61
C LYS A 51 -13.85 -18.53 15.86
N ASN A 52 -13.32 -19.46 15.06
CA ASN A 52 -14.03 -20.58 14.45
C ASN A 52 -15.12 -20.23 13.44
N ASP A 53 -14.80 -20.19 12.15
CA ASP A 53 -15.13 -21.30 11.25
C ASP A 53 -14.39 -21.12 9.92
N ILE A 54 -13.83 -22.21 9.43
CA ILE A 54 -13.06 -22.27 8.20
C ILE A 54 -14.06 -22.34 7.05
N GLU A 55 -14.28 -21.25 6.32
CA GLU A 55 -14.75 -21.35 4.94
C GLU A 55 -14.07 -20.31 4.04
N GLU A 56 -12.92 -20.77 3.55
CA GLU A 56 -12.27 -20.49 2.28
C GLU A 56 -13.01 -19.55 1.29
N LYS A 57 -12.51 -18.30 1.19
CA LYS A 57 -12.29 -17.62 -0.10
C LYS A 57 -11.35 -16.43 0.05
N LYS A 58 -10.10 -16.65 -0.38
CA LYS A 58 -9.16 -15.75 -1.08
C LYS A 58 -9.17 -14.28 -0.60
N GLU A 59 -8.13 -13.71 0.01
CA GLU A 59 -6.71 -13.79 -0.34
C GLU A 59 -5.91 -13.25 0.86
N SER A 60 -5.46 -14.14 1.73
CA SER A 60 -4.46 -13.80 2.75
C SER A 60 -3.08 -13.78 2.09
N LYS A 61 -2.59 -12.62 1.66
CA LYS A 61 -1.13 -12.46 1.47
C LYS A 61 -0.49 -12.10 2.79
N ASP A 62 -0.32 -13.16 3.58
CA ASP A 62 0.93 -13.52 4.23
C ASP A 62 1.95 -12.38 4.28
N HIS A 63 1.85 -11.54 5.32
CA HIS A 63 2.97 -10.75 5.84
C HIS A 63 3.98 -11.72 6.47
N LYS A 64 4.56 -12.59 5.65
CA LYS A 64 5.77 -13.31 5.99
C LYS A 64 6.87 -12.47 5.41
N GLN A 65 7.67 -11.91 6.32
CA GLN A 65 8.94 -11.26 6.05
C GLN A 65 9.87 -12.25 5.36
N SER A 66 9.55 -12.55 4.11
CA SER A 66 10.36 -13.28 3.16
C SER A 66 11.30 -12.21 2.67
N SER A 67 12.60 -12.35 2.92
CA SER A 67 13.59 -11.61 2.16
C SER A 67 13.25 -11.84 0.70
N ALA A 68 12.63 -10.85 0.05
CA ALA A 68 12.19 -10.95 -1.31
C ALA A 68 13.44 -10.93 -2.19
N VAL A 69 14.07 -12.09 -2.33
CA VAL A 69 15.18 -12.30 -3.26
C VAL A 69 14.55 -12.28 -4.63
N LEU A 70 14.63 -11.13 -5.30
CA LEU A 70 14.23 -11.02 -6.70
C LEU A 70 15.17 -11.93 -7.50
N SER A 71 14.59 -12.80 -8.33
CA SER A 71 15.37 -13.56 -9.30
C SER A 71 16.00 -12.62 -10.32
N GLU A 72 17.14 -13.00 -10.89
CA GLU A 72 17.85 -12.20 -11.91
C GLU A 72 16.92 -11.80 -13.07
N ASP A 73 16.07 -12.73 -13.51
CA ASP A 73 15.06 -12.52 -14.56
C ASP A 73 14.02 -11.44 -14.21
N GLN A 74 13.64 -11.34 -12.92
CA GLN A 74 12.70 -10.34 -12.43
C GLN A 74 13.38 -8.97 -12.38
N ILE A 75 14.63 -8.92 -11.93
CA ILE A 75 15.43 -7.69 -11.90
C ILE A 75 15.59 -7.14 -13.33
N TYR A 76 15.95 -8.01 -14.28
CA TYR A 76 16.08 -7.62 -15.69
C TYR A 76 14.79 -7.04 -16.28
N LYS A 77 13.63 -7.68 -16.02
CA LYS A 77 12.34 -7.19 -16.49
C LYS A 77 11.98 -5.82 -15.91
N ILE A 78 12.22 -5.62 -14.62
CA ILE A 78 11.96 -4.34 -13.95
C ILE A 78 12.83 -3.23 -14.56
N LEU A 79 14.13 -3.49 -14.72
CA LEU A 79 15.06 -2.52 -15.30
C LEU A 79 14.69 -2.19 -16.76
N LYS A 80 14.45 -3.21 -17.58
CA LYS A 80 14.05 -3.02 -18.99
C LYS A 80 12.77 -2.22 -19.11
N GLN A 81 11.75 -2.56 -18.32
CA GLN A 81 10.47 -1.85 -18.34
C GLN A 81 10.64 -0.40 -17.87
N GLY A 82 11.54 -0.14 -16.91
CA GLY A 82 11.88 1.21 -16.47
C GLY A 82 12.48 2.06 -17.59
N ILE A 83 13.32 1.46 -18.44
CA ILE A 83 13.89 2.15 -19.62
C ILE A 83 12.81 2.39 -20.68
N GLU A 84 12.00 1.39 -21.02
CA GLU A 84 10.94 1.51 -22.03
C GLU A 84 9.90 2.58 -21.64
N GLN A 85 9.66 2.77 -20.34
CA GLN A 85 8.75 3.79 -19.82
C GLN A 85 9.43 5.16 -19.62
N GLY A 86 10.73 5.28 -19.88
CA GLY A 86 11.50 6.51 -19.68
C GLY A 86 11.68 6.90 -18.20
N LEU A 87 11.46 5.96 -17.27
CA LEU A 87 11.63 6.15 -15.83
C LEU A 87 13.11 6.05 -15.41
N LEU A 88 13.89 5.29 -16.18
CA LEU A 88 15.32 5.06 -15.96
C LEU A 88 16.04 5.16 -17.29
N SER A 89 17.22 5.75 -17.31
CA SER A 89 18.13 5.72 -18.46
C SER A 89 19.26 4.72 -18.23
N GLU A 90 19.94 4.31 -19.31
CA GLU A 90 21.12 3.44 -19.22
C GLU A 90 22.18 4.05 -18.28
N ASN A 91 22.34 5.38 -18.30
CA ASN A 91 23.24 6.12 -17.43
C ASN A 91 22.82 6.10 -15.94
N ASP A 92 21.52 5.98 -15.65
CA ASP A 92 21.05 5.80 -14.27
C ASP A 92 21.43 4.42 -13.72
N ILE A 93 21.40 3.39 -14.58
CA ILE A 93 21.81 2.03 -14.21
C ILE A 93 23.32 1.97 -14.00
N GLU A 94 24.11 2.58 -14.88
CA GLU A 94 25.56 2.69 -14.71
C GLU A 94 25.93 3.37 -13.39
N ARG A 95 25.26 4.49 -13.05
CA ARG A 95 25.45 5.17 -11.75
C ARG A 95 25.08 4.32 -10.54
N MET A 96 24.14 3.39 -10.67
CA MET A 96 23.74 2.48 -9.59
C MET A 96 24.73 1.34 -9.37
N ILE A 97 25.41 0.89 -10.44
CA ILE A 97 26.32 -0.25 -10.40
C ILE A 97 27.78 0.20 -10.14
N GLY A 98 28.12 1.45 -10.50
CA GLY A 98 29.42 2.07 -10.21
C GLY A 98 30.19 2.45 -11.46
#